data_AF-A0AAD5A5F5-F1
#
_entry.id   AF-A0AAD5A5F5-F1
#
_cell.length_a   1.000
_cell.length_b   1.000
_cell.length_c   1.000
_cell.angle_alpha   90.00
_cell.angle_beta   90.00
_cell.angle_gamma   90.00
#
_symmetry.space_group_name_H-M   'P 1'
#
loop_
_entity.id
_entity.type
_entity.pdbx_description
1 polymer ?
#
loop_
_entity_poly.entity_id
_entity_poly.type
_entity_poly.pdbx_seq_one_letter_code
_entity_poly.pdbx_strand_id
1 'polypeptide(L)' 'LLMQFYTAVSESVLCSSITIWFGAATKQDRNRLQKTVKTAEKIIGAPLPTLQDQYHTRTRNRAGKITTDPSHPEHN' A
#
# COMPACT_ATOMS: atom_id res chain seq x y z
N LEU A 1 19.02 -9.92 10.38
CA LEU A 1 18.57 -8.58 10.83
C LEU A 1 18.18 -7.68 9.66
N LEU A 2 19.08 -7.40 8.71
CA LEU A 2 18.84 -6.48 7.58
C LEU A 2 17.66 -6.89 6.70
N MET A 3 17.55 -8.17 6.32
CA MET A 3 16.48 -8.68 5.46
C MET A 3 15.10 -8.50 6.10
N GLN A 4 14.97 -8.86 7.38
CA GLN A 4 13.73 -8.69 8.15
C GLN A 4 13.39 -7.21 8.33
N PHE A 5 14.38 -6.34 8.51
CA PHE A 5 14.19 -4.89 8.57
C PHE A 5 13.71 -4.32 7.23
N TYR A 6 14.32 -4.69 6.10
CA TYR A 6 13.88 -4.23 4.78
C TYR A 6 12.50 -4.78 4.39
N THR A 7 12.20 -6.03 4.74
CA THR A 7 10.86 -6.61 4.55
C THR A 7 9.84 -5.90 5.43
N ALA A 8 10.11 -5.72 6.72
CA ALA A 8 9.19 -5.05 7.65
C ALA A 8 8.99 -3.56 7.33
N VAL A 9 10.04 -2.85 6.89
CA VAL A 9 9.94 -1.46 6.43
C VAL A 9 9.17 -1.39 5.11
N SER A 10 9.42 -2.30 4.18
CA SER A 10 8.63 -2.38 2.95
C SER A 10 7.17 -2.70 3.26
N GLU A 11 6.88 -3.65 4.14
CA GLU A 11 5.51 -3.98 4.54
C GLU A 11 4.85 -2.85 5.35
N SER A 12 5.55 -2.20 6.27
CA SER A 12 4.99 -1.13 7.10
C SER A 12 4.74 0.16 6.30
N VAL A 13 5.74 0.59 5.52
CA VAL A 13 5.68 1.80 4.68
C VAL A 13 4.79 1.56 3.47
N LEU A 14 4.87 0.41 2.79
CA LEU A 14 4.06 0.14 1.61
C LEU A 14 2.64 -0.32 1.93
N CYS A 15 2.36 -0.85 3.13
CA CYS A 15 1.05 -1.46 3.40
C CYS A 15 0.18 -0.69 4.42
N SER A 16 0.74 0.00 5.42
CA SER A 16 -0.07 0.73 6.41
C SER A 16 -0.32 2.19 6.06
N SER A 17 0.67 2.88 5.49
CA SER A 17 0.63 4.32 5.24
C SER A 17 0.52 4.70 3.76
N ILE A 18 0.36 3.73 2.86
CA ILE A 18 0.26 3.96 1.40
C ILE A 18 -0.83 4.95 1.02
N THR A 19 -1.95 4.98 1.74
CA THR A 19 -3.02 5.95 1.50
C THR A 19 -2.61 7.40 1.80
N ILE A 20 -1.56 7.61 2.61
CA ILE A 20 -1.07 8.93 3.02
C ILE A 20 -0.02 9.43 2.02
N TRP A 21 0.98 8.61 1.69
CA TRP A 21 2.12 9.08 0.91
C TRP A 21 1.97 8.87 -0.61
N PHE A 22 1.12 7.95 -1.08
CA PHE A 22 1.06 7.61 -2.52
C PHE A 22 0.66 8.80 -3.39
N GLY A 23 -0.25 9.65 -2.91
CA GLY A 23 -0.64 10.89 -3.60
C GLY A 23 0.49 11.91 -3.68
N ALA A 24 1.29 12.03 -2.61
CA ALA A 24 2.41 12.97 -2.52
C ALA A 24 3.69 12.50 -3.23
N ALA A 25 3.88 11.19 -3.41
CA ALA A 25 5.05 10.64 -4.06
C ALA A 25 5.11 11.00 -5.54
N THR A 26 6.30 11.30 -6.06
CA THR A 26 6.48 11.58 -7.48
C THR A 26 6.31 10.30 -8.31
N LYS A 27 6.13 10.44 -9.64
CA LYS A 27 6.13 9.29 -10.55
C LYS A 27 7.44 8.49 -10.47
N GLN A 28 8.56 9.18 -10.24
CA GLN A 28 9.87 8.54 -10.10
C GLN A 28 9.94 7.68 -8.82
N ASP A 29 9.45 8.19 -7.70
CA ASP A 29 9.42 7.45 -6.43
C ASP A 29 8.55 6.20 -6.54
N ARG A 30 7.34 6.34 -7.10
CA ARG A 30 6.43 5.21 -7.33
C ARG A 30 7.08 4.14 -8.22
N ASN A 31 7.79 4.55 -9.27
CA ASN A 31 8.52 3.62 -10.14
C ASN A 31 9.66 2.89 -9.41
N ARG A 32 10.41 3.58 -8.54
CA ARG A 32 11.48 2.97 -7.75
C ARG A 32 10.91 1.94 -6.78
N LEU A 33 9.84 2.28 -6.07
CA LEU A 33 9.18 1.37 -5.14
C LEU A 33 8.57 0.16 -5.88
N GLN A 34 8.00 0.36 -7.06
CA GLN A 34 7.44 -0.76 -7.84
C GLN A 34 8.54 -1.73 -8.27
N LYS A 35 9.77 -1.27 -8.51
CA LYS A 35 10.91 -2.18 -8.77
C LYS A 35 11.22 -3.03 -7.55
N THR A 36 11.15 -2.48 -6.34
CA THR A 36 11.29 -3.26 -5.10
C THR A 36 10.22 -4.33 -5.00
N VAL A 37 8.96 -4.00 -5.28
CA VAL A 37 7.86 -4.99 -5.32
C VAL A 37 8.15 -6.09 -6.35
N LYS A 38 8.62 -5.73 -7.56
CA LYS A 38 9.00 -6.72 -8.58
C LYS A 38 10.18 -7.60 -8.15
N THR A 39 11.14 -7.07 -7.41
CA THR A 39 12.24 -7.87 -6.87
C THR A 39 11.73 -8.86 -5.82
N ALA A 40 10.82 -8.42 -4.94
CA ALA A 40 10.18 -9.30 -3.96
C ALA A 40 9.37 -10.41 -4.64
N GLU A 41 8.58 -10.07 -5.67
CA GLU A 41 7.83 -11.03 -6.49
C GLU A 41 8.75 -12.12 -7.08
N LYS A 42 9.92 -11.74 -7.61
CA LYS A 42 10.91 -12.69 -8.14
C LYS A 42 11.50 -13.59 -7.06
N ILE A 43 11.79 -13.06 -5.87
CA ILE A 43 12.35 -13.83 -4.75
C ILE A 43 11.33 -14.85 -4.24
N ILE A 44 10.07 -14.44 -4.13
CA ILE A 44 8.98 -15.27 -3.63
C ILE A 44 8.53 -16.30 -4.68
N GLY A 45 8.66 -15.98 -5.97
CA GLY A 45 8.21 -16.83 -7.07
C GLY A 45 6.70 -16.81 -7.29
N ALA A 46 6.00 -15.79 -6.76
CA ALA A 46 4.56 -15.62 -6.90
C ALA A 46 4.22 -14.15 -7.18
N PRO A 47 3.21 -13.87 -8.03
CA PRO A 47 2.83 -12.51 -8.39
C PRO A 47 2.41 -11.70 -7.17
N LEU A 48 2.93 -10.49 -7.04
CA LEU A 48 2.53 -9.55 -5.99
C LEU A 48 1.64 -8.45 -6.57
N PRO A 49 0.65 -7.95 -5.81
CA PRO A 49 -0.14 -6.81 -6.24
C PRO A 49 0.74 -5.59 -6.52
N THR A 50 0.44 -4.84 -7.58
CA THR A 50 1.18 -3.61 -7.87
C THR A 50 0.94 -2.55 -6.80
N LEU A 51 1.83 -1.56 -6.68
CA LEU A 51 1.63 -0.45 -5.74
C LEU A 51 0.33 0.29 -5.98
N GLN A 52 -0.09 0.40 -7.25
CA GLN A 52 -1.34 1.04 -7.61
C GLN A 52 -2.55 0.22 -7.16
N ASP A 53 -2.50 -1.10 -7.35
CA ASP A 53 -3.57 -2.00 -6.88
C ASP A 53 -3.69 -1.98 -5.35
N GLN A 54 -2.55 -1.98 -4.65
CA GLN A 54 -2.51 -1.86 -3.20
C GLN A 54 -3.12 -0.54 -2.75
N TYR A 55 -2.73 0.58 -3.36
CA TYR A 55 -3.29 1.89 -3.05
C TYR A 55 -4.81 1.93 -3.27
N HIS A 56 -5.30 1.51 -4.44
CA HIS A 56 -6.73 1.53 -4.74
C HIS A 56 -7.54 0.63 -3.82
N THR A 57 -7.04 -0.58 -3.55
CA THR A 57 -7.70 -1.53 -2.64
C THR A 57 -7.79 -0.95 -1.24
N ARG A 58 -6.69 -0.38 -0.71
CA ARG A 58 -6.66 0.23 0.62
C ARG A 58 -7.57 1.45 0.71
N THR A 59 -7.53 2.34 -0.27
CA THR A 59 -8.38 3.53 -0.32
C THR A 59 -9.86 3.16 -0.39
N ARG A 60 -10.22 2.16 -1.21
CA ARG A 60 -11.60 1.65 -1.27
C ARG A 60 -12.03 1.05 0.06
N ASN A 61 -11.20 0.21 0.67
CA ASN A 61 -11.51 -0.39 1.98
C ASN A 61 -11.65 0.68 3.07
N ARG A 62 -10.84 1.73 3.04
CA ARG A 62 -10.95 2.85 3.99
C ARG A 62 -12.24 3.63 3.77
N ALA A 63 -12.57 3.97 2.52
CA ALA A 63 -13.82 4.64 2.19
C ALA A 63 -15.04 3.81 2.60
N GLY A 64 -15.04 2.50 2.31
CA GLY A 64 -16.11 1.58 2.73
C GLY A 64 -16.27 1.56 4.26
N LYS A 65 -15.17 1.50 5.00
CA LYS A 65 -15.21 1.59 6.47
C LYS A 65 -15.81 2.90 6.98
N ILE A 66 -15.54 4.01 6.31
CA ILE A 66 -16.10 5.34 6.65
C ILE A 66 -17.60 5.35 6.41
N THR A 67 -18.07 4.83 5.27
CA THR A 67 -19.52 4.82 4.95
C THR A 67 -20.32 3.88 5.85
N THR A 68 -19.72 2.78 6.31
CA THR A 68 -20.35 1.84 7.24
C THR A 68 -20.17 2.22 8.72
N ASP A 69 -19.47 3.32 9.02
CA ASP A 69 -19.24 3.76 10.39
C ASP A 69 -20.55 4.33 10.97
N PRO A 70 -21.10 3.78 12.07
CA PRO A 70 -22.31 4.29 12.69
C PRO A 70 -22.20 5.74 13.20
N SER A 71 -20.98 6.23 13.42
CA SER A 71 -20.72 7.61 13.84
C SER A 71 -20.62 8.57 12.64
N HIS A 72 -20.75 8.07 11.41
CA HIS A 72 -20.65 8.89 10.21
C HIS A 72 -21.86 9.83 10.10
N PRO A 73 -21.66 11.14 9.82
CA PRO A 73 -22.75 12.13 9.87
C PRO A 73 -23.88 11.85 8.87
N GLU A 74 -23.57 11.17 7.76
CA GLU A 74 -24.54 10.76 6.72
C GLU A 74 -25.03 9.31 6.88
N HIS A 75 -24.83 8.67 8.05
CA HIS A 75 -25.27 7.28 8.29
C HIS A 75 -26.77 7.17 8.68
N ASN A 76 -27.44 8.30 8.87
CA ASN A 76 -28.81 8.39 9.38
C ASN A 76 -29.82 8.63 8.26
#